data_AF-A0A7W1H8I2-F1
#
_entry.id   AF-A0A7W1H8I2-F1
#
_cell.length_a   1.000
_cell.length_b   1.000
_cell.length_c   1.000
_cell.angle_alpha   90.00
_cell.angle_beta   90.00
_cell.angle_gamma   90.00
#
_symmetry.space_group_name_H-M   'P 1'
#
loop_
_entity.id
_entity.type
_entity.pdbx_description
1 polymer ?
#
loop_
_entity_poly.entity_id
_entity_poly.type
_entity_poly.pdbx_seq_one_letter_code
_entity_poly.pdbx_strand_id
1 'polypeptide(L)'
;MADFGVVKQHLTSLEVDGKVYNVALKTAYDGIEHIGRLWFADASASEMGIPDHGAIPGRTVDEAVSHALRLSNDDLMRRFHRAHAEKRRYVKLRRSVDEILAKVKYMNRVAVSMRGGMLDNEGAGQELDLITKQLQEIVTRLKDVAGVEG
;
A
#
# COMPACT_ATOMS: atom_id res chain seq x y z
N MET A 1 1.80 13.30 6.06
CA MET A 1 1.99 13.36 4.59
C MET A 1 0.67 13.90 4.06
N ALA A 2 0.69 15.08 3.43
CA ALA A 2 -0.53 15.86 3.21
C ALA A 2 -1.47 15.18 2.20
N ASP A 3 -2.71 14.95 2.62
CA ASP A 3 -3.77 14.25 1.88
C ASP A 3 -4.56 15.22 0.98
N PHE A 4 -3.84 16.09 0.26
CA PHE A 4 -4.48 17.06 -0.63
C PHE A 4 -4.79 16.40 -1.98
N GLY A 5 -6.07 16.13 -2.23
CA GLY A 5 -6.61 16.02 -3.59
C GLY A 5 -6.68 14.62 -4.21
N VAL A 6 -6.55 13.53 -3.44
CA VAL A 6 -6.72 12.19 -4.00
C VAL A 6 -8.20 11.88 -4.23
N VAL A 7 -8.70 12.12 -5.44
CA VAL A 7 -10.05 11.68 -5.83
C VAL A 7 -9.98 10.20 -6.16
N LYS A 8 -10.74 9.39 -5.41
CA LYS A 8 -10.88 7.95 -5.67
C LYS A 8 -12.24 7.69 -6.34
N GLN A 9 -12.22 7.25 -7.58
CA GLN A 9 -13.42 6.92 -8.34
C GLN A 9 -13.46 5.44 -8.68
N HIS A 10 -14.54 4.76 -8.30
CA HIS A 10 -14.77 3.38 -8.73
C HIS A 10 -15.01 3.36 -10.25
N LEU A 11 -14.37 2.40 -10.94
CA LEU A 11 -14.53 2.20 -12.38
C LEU A 11 -15.37 0.96 -12.66
N THR A 12 -14.94 -0.19 -12.14
CA THR A 12 -15.56 -1.50 -12.38
C THR A 12 -15.03 -2.54 -11.39
N SER A 13 -15.47 -3.79 -11.54
CA SER A 13 -14.89 -4.95 -10.87
C SER A 13 -14.25 -5.92 -11.88
N LEU A 14 -13.19 -6.60 -11.45
CA LEU A 14 -12.55 -7.69 -12.19
C LEU A 14 -12.71 -9.00 -11.43
N GLU A 15 -12.93 -10.10 -12.14
CA GLU A 15 -12.88 -11.44 -11.56
C GLU A 15 -11.56 -12.11 -11.99
N VAL A 16 -10.75 -12.50 -11.01
CA VAL A 16 -9.45 -13.15 -11.24
C VAL A 16 -9.29 -14.31 -10.27
N ASP A 17 -9.06 -15.51 -10.79
CA ASP A 17 -8.86 -16.74 -10.01
C ASP A 17 -9.97 -16.98 -8.95
N GLY A 18 -11.24 -16.69 -9.32
CA GLY A 18 -12.40 -16.84 -8.44
C GLY A 18 -12.53 -15.77 -7.36
N LYS A 19 -11.72 -14.70 -7.41
CA LYS A 19 -11.80 -13.53 -6.53
C LYS A 19 -12.27 -12.30 -7.29
N VAL A 20 -13.06 -11.47 -6.62
CA VAL A 20 -13.54 -10.20 -7.16
C VAL A 20 -12.66 -9.06 -6.65
N TYR A 21 -12.13 -8.27 -7.58
CA TYR A 21 -11.32 -7.09 -7.31
C TYR A 21 -12.05 -5.83 -7.76
N ASN A 22 -12.29 -4.92 -6.82
CA ASN A 22 -12.74 -3.57 -7.11
C ASN A 22 -11.61 -2.77 -7.77
N VAL A 23 -11.86 -2.24 -8.96
CA VAL A 23 -10.95 -1.35 -9.68
C VAL A 23 -11.40 0.09 -9.47
N ALA A 24 -10.50 0.92 -8.95
CA ALA A 24 -10.72 2.35 -8.80
C ALA A 24 -9.57 3.15 -9.44
N LEU A 25 -9.85 4.37 -9.89
CA LEU A 25 -8.84 5.35 -10.24
C LEU A 25 -8.57 6.23 -9.01
N LYS A 26 -7.31 6.41 -8.66
CA LYS A 26 -6.85 7.46 -7.74
C LYS A 26 -6.11 8.52 -8.55
N THR A 27 -6.56 9.77 -8.51
CA THR A 27 -5.89 10.87 -9.19
C THR A 27 -5.14 11.75 -8.19
N ALA A 28 -3.99 12.28 -8.59
CA ALA A 28 -3.26 13.30 -7.84
C ALA A 28 -2.73 14.35 -8.84
N TYR A 29 -2.58 15.60 -8.41
CA TYR A 29 -1.97 16.65 -9.24
C TYR A 29 -0.47 16.71 -8.94
N ASP A 30 0.38 16.65 -9.97
CA ASP A 30 1.85 16.61 -9.82
C ASP A 30 2.53 17.98 -9.94
N GLY A 31 1.75 19.04 -10.19
CA GLY A 31 2.25 20.39 -10.47
C GLY A 31 2.10 20.81 -11.92
N ILE A 32 1.90 19.85 -12.84
CA ILE A 32 1.77 20.07 -14.29
C ILE A 32 0.45 19.48 -14.80
N GLU A 33 0.12 18.24 -14.45
CA GLU A 33 -1.10 17.55 -14.87
C GLU A 33 -1.70 16.67 -13.75
N HIS A 34 -2.91 16.16 -13.98
CA HIS A 34 -3.50 15.16 -13.10
C HIS A 34 -3.05 13.76 -13.51
N ILE A 35 -2.37 13.07 -12.59
CA ILE A 35 -1.89 11.71 -12.76
C ILE A 35 -2.84 10.74 -12.06
N GLY A 36 -3.58 9.98 -12.85
CA GLY A 36 -4.37 8.84 -12.40
C GLY A 36 -3.54 7.57 -12.25
N ARG A 37 -3.84 6.75 -11.24
CA ARG A 37 -3.34 5.38 -11.08
C ARG A 37 -4.49 4.45 -10.72
N LEU A 38 -4.57 3.31 -11.41
CA LEU A 38 -5.53 2.27 -11.04
C LEU A 38 -5.19 1.71 -9.66
N TRP A 39 -6.21 1.22 -8.97
CA TRP A 39 -6.13 0.68 -7.63
C TRP A 39 -7.00 -0.57 -7.57
N PHE A 40 -6.37 -1.73 -7.37
CA PHE A 40 -7.01 -3.05 -7.36
C PHE A 40 -7.19 -3.52 -5.92
N ALA A 41 -8.42 -3.49 -5.41
CA ALA A 41 -8.72 -3.92 -4.04
C ALA A 41 -9.55 -5.19 -4.04
N ASP A 42 -9.11 -6.22 -3.33
CA ASP A 42 -9.90 -7.45 -3.12
C ASP A 42 -11.22 -7.05 -2.42
N ALA A 43 -12.35 -7.40 -3.02
CA ALA A 43 -13.67 -7.04 -2.49
C ALA A 43 -14.01 -7.78 -1.19
N SER A 44 -13.38 -8.94 -0.96
CA SER A 44 -13.63 -9.81 0.20
C SER A 44 -12.67 -9.56 1.37
N ALA A 45 -11.51 -8.96 1.11
CA ALA A 45 -10.48 -8.75 2.12
C ALA A 45 -10.44 -7.30 2.61
N SER A 46 -10.13 -7.10 3.89
CA SER A 46 -9.81 -5.78 4.46
C SER A 46 -8.43 -5.25 4.02
N GLU A 47 -7.75 -5.94 3.09
CA GLU A 47 -6.43 -5.54 2.59
C GLU A 47 -6.49 -4.20 1.86
N MET A 48 -5.48 -3.34 2.09
CA MET A 48 -5.23 -2.18 1.23
C MET A 48 -4.93 -2.68 -0.19
N GLY A 49 -5.74 -2.24 -1.16
CA GLY A 49 -5.54 -2.59 -2.56
C GLY A 49 -4.17 -2.24 -3.13
N ILE A 50 -3.89 -2.73 -4.33
CA ILE A 50 -2.59 -2.62 -4.99
C ILE A 50 -2.67 -1.55 -6.08
N PRO A 51 -1.80 -0.53 -6.05
CA PRO A 51 -1.76 0.46 -7.12
C PRO A 51 -1.16 -0.14 -8.40
N ASP A 52 -1.67 0.28 -9.56
CA ASP A 52 -0.98 0.11 -10.84
C ASP A 52 0.23 1.06 -10.93
N HIS A 53 1.25 0.58 -11.63
CA HIS A 53 2.45 1.36 -11.95
C HIS A 53 2.24 2.25 -13.18
N GLY A 54 1.29 1.91 -14.05
CA GLY A 54 0.92 2.71 -15.21
C GLY A 54 0.15 3.96 -14.83
N ALA A 55 0.70 5.13 -15.18
CA ALA A 55 -0.01 6.40 -15.08
C ALA A 55 -1.14 6.48 -16.11
N ILE A 56 -2.17 7.27 -15.78
CA ILE A 56 -3.26 7.68 -16.65
C ILE A 56 -3.32 9.21 -16.57
N PRO A 57 -2.62 9.91 -17.48
CA PRO A 57 -2.56 11.37 -17.45
C PRO A 57 -3.89 11.99 -17.90
N GLY A 58 -4.17 13.19 -17.39
CA GLY A 58 -5.26 14.06 -17.81
C GLY A 58 -4.99 15.50 -17.39
N ARG A 59 -5.39 16.47 -18.20
CA ARG A 59 -5.29 17.90 -17.86
C ARG A 59 -6.28 18.27 -16.76
N THR A 60 -7.32 17.46 -16.59
CA THR A 60 -8.28 17.52 -15.48
C THR A 60 -8.50 16.13 -14.88
N VAL A 61 -9.10 16.06 -13.69
CA VAL A 61 -9.52 14.78 -13.09
C VAL A 61 -10.49 14.03 -14.01
N ASP A 62 -11.47 14.72 -14.59
CA ASP A 62 -12.47 14.11 -15.48
C ASP A 62 -11.84 13.53 -16.75
N GLU A 63 -10.80 14.17 -17.29
CA GLU A 63 -10.06 13.65 -18.43
C GLU A 63 -9.32 12.36 -18.09
N ALA A 64 -8.64 12.32 -16.94
CA ALA A 64 -7.99 11.10 -16.44
C ALA A 64 -9.00 9.97 -16.20
N VAL A 65 -10.19 10.30 -15.68
CA VAL A 65 -11.31 9.36 -15.49
C VAL A 65 -11.83 8.86 -16.84
N SER A 66 -12.03 9.74 -17.82
CA SER A 66 -12.46 9.38 -19.17
C SER A 66 -11.46 8.43 -19.84
N HIS A 67 -10.16 8.70 -19.71
CA HIS A 67 -9.09 7.81 -20.17
C HIS A 67 -9.14 6.44 -19.49
N ALA A 68 -9.38 6.41 -18.18
CA ALA A 68 -9.49 5.16 -17.42
C ALA A 68 -10.74 4.35 -17.81
N LEU A 69 -11.88 5.00 -18.05
CA LEU A 69 -13.13 4.35 -18.47
C LEU A 69 -13.08 3.76 -19.89
N ARG A 70 -12.14 4.22 -20.73
CA ARG A 70 -11.90 3.65 -22.07
C ARG A 70 -11.07 2.37 -22.05
N LEU A 71 -10.48 2.01 -20.90
CA LEU A 71 -9.72 0.77 -20.78
C LEU A 71 -10.65 -0.43 -20.92
N SER A 72 -10.30 -1.34 -21.83
CA SER A 72 -11.02 -2.60 -21.97
C SER A 72 -10.78 -3.50 -20.76
N ASN A 73 -11.62 -4.53 -20.60
CA ASN A 73 -11.41 -5.53 -19.57
C ASN A 73 -10.02 -6.20 -19.70
N ASP A 74 -9.58 -6.47 -20.93
CA ASP A 74 -8.24 -7.03 -21.21
C ASP A 74 -7.10 -6.09 -20.78
N ASP A 75 -7.26 -4.78 -20.97
CA ASP A 75 -6.28 -3.80 -20.49
C ASP A 75 -6.19 -3.78 -18.97
N LEU A 76 -7.34 -3.81 -18.31
CA LEU A 76 -7.43 -3.87 -16.86
C LEU A 76 -6.83 -5.17 -16.32
N MET A 77 -7.06 -6.32 -16.98
CA MET A 77 -6.47 -7.61 -16.64
C MET A 77 -4.94 -7.62 -16.81
N ARG A 78 -4.42 -7.08 -17.93
CA ARG A 78 -2.97 -6.95 -18.14
C ARG A 78 -2.32 -6.07 -17.07
N ARG A 79 -2.93 -4.93 -16.76
CA ARG A 79 -2.44 -4.00 -15.72
C ARG A 79 -2.53 -4.63 -14.33
N PHE A 80 -3.60 -5.36 -14.03
CA PHE A 80 -3.76 -6.14 -12.80
C PHE A 80 -2.62 -7.15 -12.65
N HIS A 81 -2.38 -7.99 -13.65
CA HIS A 81 -1.32 -8.99 -13.59
C HIS A 81 0.06 -8.37 -13.44
N ARG A 82 0.34 -7.24 -14.11
CA ARG A 82 1.60 -6.50 -13.96
C ARG A 82 1.77 -5.98 -12.52
N ALA A 83 0.75 -5.31 -11.98
CA ALA A 83 0.78 -4.78 -10.62
C ALA A 83 0.92 -5.91 -9.57
N HIS A 84 0.26 -7.05 -9.79
CA HIS A 84 0.34 -8.21 -8.92
C HIS A 84 1.59 -9.08 -9.15
N ALA A 85 2.23 -9.02 -10.31
CA ALA A 85 3.50 -9.71 -10.57
C ALA A 85 4.62 -9.15 -9.70
N GLU A 86 4.68 -7.83 -9.52
CA GLU A 86 5.64 -7.21 -8.58
C GLU A 86 5.33 -7.55 -7.11
N LYS A 87 4.05 -7.59 -6.71
CA LYS A 87 3.66 -8.06 -5.36
C LYS A 87 4.10 -9.51 -5.13
N ARG A 88 3.99 -10.37 -6.15
CA ARG A 88 4.44 -11.77 -6.09
C ARG A 88 5.96 -11.93 -6.13
N ARG A 89 6.68 -11.02 -6.79
CA ARG A 89 8.12 -11.13 -6.97
C ARG A 89 8.89 -10.96 -5.67
N TYR A 90 8.49 -10.03 -4.81
CA TYR A 90 9.23 -9.73 -3.56
C TYR A 90 8.36 -9.93 -2.31
N VAL A 91 7.60 -11.03 -2.24
CA VAL A 91 6.65 -11.30 -1.15
C VAL A 91 7.35 -11.32 0.21
N LYS A 92 8.53 -11.95 0.30
CA LYS A 92 9.30 -12.05 1.55
C LYS A 92 9.74 -10.67 2.05
N LEU A 93 10.31 -9.86 1.15
CA LEU A 93 10.71 -8.48 1.47
C LEU A 93 9.52 -7.66 1.95
N ARG A 94 8.37 -7.78 1.27
CA ARG A 94 7.15 -7.07 1.65
C ARG A 94 6.64 -7.48 3.02
N ARG A 95 6.61 -8.78 3.33
CA ARG A 95 6.22 -9.28 4.66
C ARG A 95 7.10 -8.69 5.76
N SER A 96 8.41 -8.63 5.54
CA SER A 96 9.35 -8.00 6.49
C SER A 96 9.08 -6.50 6.67
N VAL A 97 8.73 -5.78 5.60
CA VAL A 97 8.36 -4.35 5.67
C VAL A 97 7.04 -4.17 6.42
N ASP A 98 6.03 -5.00 6.16
CA ASP A 98 4.73 -4.96 6.86
C ASP A 98 4.92 -5.23 8.36
N GLU A 99 5.80 -6.17 8.72
CA GLU A 99 6.16 -6.46 10.12
C GLU A 99 6.85 -5.25 10.78
N ILE A 100 7.79 -4.59 10.09
CA ILE A 100 8.43 -3.35 10.56
C ILE A 100 7.39 -2.27 10.81
N LEU A 101 6.48 -2.02 9.86
CA LEU A 101 5.44 -1.00 9.98
C LEU A 101 4.52 -1.27 11.16
N ALA A 102 4.13 -2.53 11.38
CA ALA A 102 3.32 -2.92 12.53
C ALA A 102 4.05 -2.62 13.85
N LYS A 103 5.33 -2.96 13.95
CA LYS A 103 6.16 -2.70 15.13
C LYS A 103 6.37 -1.21 15.38
N VAL A 104 6.63 -0.40 14.34
CA VAL A 104 6.75 1.06 14.47
C VAL A 104 5.43 1.69 14.94
N LYS A 105 4.28 1.25 14.40
CA LYS A 105 2.97 1.71 14.88
C LYS A 105 2.74 1.35 16.33
N TYR A 106 3.14 0.14 16.74
CA TYR A 106 3.04 -0.29 18.14
C TYR A 106 3.96 0.54 19.05
N MET A 107 5.22 0.74 18.67
CA MET A 107 6.17 1.61 19.37
C MET A 107 5.61 3.02 19.56
N ASN A 108 4.99 3.59 18.52
CA ASN A 108 4.34 4.90 18.62
C ASN A 108 3.17 4.90 19.61
N ARG A 109 2.37 3.82 19.67
CA ARG A 109 1.29 3.70 20.67
C ARG A 109 1.85 3.66 22.09
N VAL A 110 2.89 2.86 22.34
CA VAL A 110 3.56 2.78 23.65
C VAL A 110 4.12 4.14 24.06
N ALA A 111 4.84 4.82 23.17
CA ALA A 111 5.41 6.14 23.44
C ALA A 111 4.35 7.22 23.73
N VAL A 112 3.22 7.19 23.02
CA VAL A 112 2.09 8.11 23.26
C VAL A 112 1.42 7.82 24.60
N SER A 113 1.17 6.54 24.92
CA SER A 113 0.57 6.13 26.19
C SER A 113 1.46 6.46 27.39
N MET A 114 2.78 6.27 27.26
CA MET A 114 3.77 6.68 28.27
C MET A 114 3.74 8.19 28.50
N ARG A 115 3.75 9.00 27.42
CA ARG A 115 3.66 10.47 27.52
C ARG A 115 2.34 10.92 28.18
N GLY A 116 1.26 10.18 27.98
CA GLY A 116 -0.04 10.43 28.60
C GLY A 116 -0.18 9.95 30.05
N GLY A 117 0.86 9.34 30.63
CA GLY A 117 0.81 8.78 31.99
C GLY A 117 -0.09 7.55 32.14
N MET A 118 -0.53 6.94 31.03
CA MET A 118 -1.40 5.76 31.01
C MET A 118 -0.62 4.44 31.12
N LEU A 119 0.70 4.51 31.03
CA LEU A 119 1.62 3.38 31.12
C LEU A 119 2.74 3.76 32.09
N ASP A 120 3.14 2.80 32.93
CA ASP A 120 4.29 2.96 33.81
C ASP A 120 5.57 3.16 32.98
N ASN A 121 6.45 4.07 33.43
CA ASN A 121 7.64 4.46 32.68
C ASN A 121 8.66 3.32 32.57
N GLU A 122 8.77 2.48 33.59
CA GLU A 122 9.69 1.35 33.58
C GLU A 122 9.16 0.25 32.65
N GLY A 123 7.88 -0.09 32.75
CA GLY A 123 7.22 -1.02 31.85
C GLY A 123 7.25 -0.57 30.38
N ALA A 124 6.96 0.71 30.11
CA ALA A 124 7.03 1.27 28.77
C ALA A 124 8.48 1.27 28.21
N GLY A 125 9.48 1.53 29.05
CA GLY A 125 10.89 1.46 28.66
C GLY A 125 11.29 0.05 28.22
N GLN A 126 10.96 -0.96 29.02
CA GLN A 126 11.23 -2.37 28.68
C GLN A 126 10.56 -2.79 27.38
N GLU A 127 9.33 -2.33 27.15
CA GLU A 127 8.58 -2.64 25.94
C GLU A 127 9.18 -1.96 24.69
N LEU A 128 9.61 -0.71 24.79
CA LEU A 128 10.31 0.00 23.71
C LEU A 128 11.65 -0.68 23.36
N ASP A 129 12.39 -1.14 24.37
CA ASP A 129 13.65 -1.88 24.17
C ASP A 129 13.41 -3.22 23.46
N LEU A 130 12.36 -3.95 23.84
CA LEU A 130 11.97 -5.19 23.19
C LEU A 130 11.61 -4.96 21.71
N ILE A 131 10.79 -3.96 21.43
CA ILE A 131 10.39 -3.62 20.05
C ILE A 131 11.60 -3.23 19.21
N THR A 132 12.55 -2.49 19.80
CA THR A 132 13.78 -2.06 19.13
C THR A 132 14.66 -3.26 18.76
N LYS A 133 14.85 -4.22 19.68
CA LYS A 133 15.57 -5.48 19.38
C LYS A 133 14.90 -6.24 18.25
N GLN A 134 13.58 -6.39 18.29
CA GLN A 134 12.83 -7.08 17.23
C GLN A 134 12.93 -6.37 15.88
N LEU A 135 12.92 -5.03 15.86
CA LEU A 135 13.12 -4.25 14.63
C LEU A 135 14.53 -4.48 14.06
N GLN A 136 15.57 -4.47 14.89
CA GLN A 136 16.95 -4.75 14.48
C GLN A 136 17.10 -6.17 13.91
N GLU A 137 16.43 -7.16 14.49
CA GLU A 137 16.41 -8.54 13.97
C GLU A 137 15.76 -8.64 12.59
N ILE A 138 14.63 -7.94 12.36
CA ILE A 138 14.01 -7.91 11.04
C ILE A 138 14.94 -7.25 10.03
N VAL A 139 15.54 -6.10 10.39
CA VAL A 139 16.48 -5.40 9.51
C VAL A 139 17.72 -6.24 9.18
N THR A 140 18.20 -7.05 10.13
CA THR A 140 19.32 -7.97 9.88
C THR A 140 18.94 -9.03 8.85
N ARG A 141 17.74 -9.62 8.99
CA ARG A 141 17.20 -10.64 8.07
C ARG A 141 16.79 -10.08 6.70
N LEU A 142 16.58 -8.76 6.58
CA LEU A 142 16.24 -8.13 5.29
C LEU A 142 17.31 -8.38 4.23
N LYS A 143 18.59 -8.46 4.63
CA LYS A 143 19.70 -8.72 3.70
C LYS A 143 19.55 -10.06 2.98
N ASP A 144 18.93 -11.05 3.63
CA ASP A 144 18.77 -12.39 3.10
C ASP A 144 17.62 -12.50 2.08
N VAL A 145 16.72 -11.51 2.08
CA VAL A 145 15.52 -11.48 1.21
C VAL A 145 15.52 -10.31 0.21
N ALA A 146 16.45 -9.37 0.35
CA ALA A 146 16.57 -8.22 -0.55
C ALA A 146 17.01 -8.67 -1.94
N GLY A 147 16.21 -8.33 -2.96
CA GLY A 147 16.49 -8.69 -4.36
C GLY A 147 16.26 -10.16 -4.71
N VAL A 148 15.81 -10.99 -3.76
CA VAL A 148 15.46 -12.40 -4.01
C VAL A 148 14.03 -12.47 -4.53
N GLU A 149 13.87 -12.97 -5.76
CA GLU A 149 12.55 -13.24 -6.33
C GLU A 149 11.96 -14.53 -5.73
N GLY A 150 10.72 -14.48 -5.22
CA GLY A 150 10.06 -15.64 -4.59
C GLY A 150 8.70 -15.36 -3.97
#